data_AF-A0AA45W1L5-F1
#
_entry.id   AF-A0AA45W1L5-F1
#
_cell.length_a   1.000
_cell.length_b   1.000
_cell.length_c   1.000
_cell.angle_alpha   90.00
_cell.angle_beta   90.00
_cell.angle_gamma   90.00
#
_symmetry.space_group_name_H-M   'P 1'
#
loop_
_entity.id
_entity.type
_entity.pdbx_description
1 polymer ?
#
loop_
_entity_poly.entity_id
_entity_poly.type
_entity_poly.pdbx_seq_one_letter_code
_entity_poly.pdbx_strand_id
1 'polypeptide(L)'
;MCGDDVSGTFRVSSAVKREMTAEKDEILPAVSLFKTLARWLWGRVYPRSNLKRFGGHRFRHRVNFQGKWWATLESNQAWVSPAELQSAAAPCSTSPAERHRRVGVISGLIHGRQADFQGLRDNVQTRREGRATKGSEMADTPRKSKKPNWVIDKERARRAAGAETLWLFGLHAVRDALANPEREKLRLVVTRNALDRLGDLHGMTPELTDPRVFMKTVPLSDENVHQGAALEVKPLKWGSLSEVALREAPGEARPLLVALDRVSDPHNVGAILRSAEVFGARAVIAPARHSAPETGALAKTASGALERQPYLRVPNLAEALSQLKQMGFILIGLDGSGDTVLPDLLTGLSGRAVCLVMGSEGPGMRELTMKSCDHIARIPFAADFGSLNVSNAAAVALYVAAR
;
A
#
# COMPACT_ATOMS: atom_id res chain seq x y z
N MET A 1 22.59 -52.76 48.39
CA MET A 1 22.56 -54.23 48.39
C MET A 1 21.11 -54.65 48.22
N CYS A 2 20.83 -55.51 47.23
CA CYS A 2 19.56 -56.22 46.93
C CYS A 2 18.26 -55.36 46.84
N GLY A 3 17.28 -55.64 45.99
CA GLY A 3 16.84 -56.95 45.48
C GLY A 3 15.82 -57.55 46.46
N ASP A 4 14.66 -58.08 46.08
CA ASP A 4 14.08 -58.45 44.77
C ASP A 4 12.53 -58.32 44.91
N ASP A 5 11.72 -57.82 43.96
CA ASP A 5 11.23 -58.40 42.69
C ASP A 5 9.92 -59.23 42.82
N VAL A 6 9.22 -59.39 41.68
CA VAL A 6 8.17 -60.38 41.31
C VAL A 6 6.68 -60.02 41.47
N SER A 7 5.95 -60.30 40.36
CA SER A 7 4.49 -60.38 40.12
C SER A 7 3.73 -59.05 39.84
N GLY A 8 3.13 -58.81 38.67
CA GLY A 8 3.23 -59.50 37.37
C GLY A 8 1.91 -60.12 36.86
N THR A 9 1.25 -59.45 35.91
CA THR A 9 0.26 -60.09 35.02
C THR A 9 0.19 -59.39 33.65
N PHE A 10 0.13 -60.18 32.58
CA PHE A 10 -0.04 -59.76 31.17
C PHE A 10 -1.51 -59.30 30.90
N ARG A 11 -1.93 -58.70 29.78
CA ARG A 11 -1.41 -58.64 28.39
C ARG A 11 -2.06 -57.45 27.65
N VAL A 12 -1.34 -56.73 26.77
CA VAL A 12 -1.96 -55.87 25.74
C VAL A 12 -1.30 -56.13 24.38
N SER A 13 -2.13 -56.33 23.37
CA SER A 13 -1.83 -56.53 21.94
C SER A 13 -2.98 -55.85 21.18
N SER A 14 -2.83 -55.05 20.13
CA SER A 14 -1.65 -54.51 19.42
C SER A 14 -2.07 -53.15 18.78
N ALA A 15 -1.31 -52.39 17.97
CA ALA A 15 -0.04 -52.63 17.28
C ALA A 15 0.74 -51.31 17.00
N VAL A 16 1.89 -51.45 16.33
CA VAL A 16 2.69 -50.45 15.56
C VAL A 16 2.56 -48.97 15.97
N LYS A 17 3.52 -48.48 16.77
CA LYS A 17 3.80 -47.05 16.93
C LYS A 17 5.24 -46.81 17.43
N ARG A 18 6.22 -46.60 16.52
CA ARG A 18 7.54 -45.98 16.79
C ARG A 18 8.37 -45.82 15.51
N GLU A 19 8.17 -44.71 14.81
CA GLU A 19 9.18 -44.04 13.97
C GLU A 19 8.71 -42.60 13.72
N MET A 20 9.65 -41.68 13.41
CA MET A 20 9.39 -40.28 13.02
C MET A 20 8.83 -39.28 14.06
N THR A 21 9.39 -39.17 15.27
CA THR A 21 9.33 -37.91 16.07
C THR A 21 10.59 -37.67 16.92
N ALA A 22 11.76 -37.46 16.29
CA ALA A 22 13.00 -37.07 16.99
C ALA A 22 14.04 -36.39 16.06
N GLU A 23 13.63 -35.43 15.20
CA GLU A 23 14.58 -34.75 14.31
C GLU A 23 14.11 -33.32 13.94
N LYS A 24 13.95 -32.44 14.95
CA LYS A 24 13.61 -31.01 14.73
C LYS A 24 14.41 -29.98 15.52
N ASP A 25 15.08 -30.36 16.60
CA ASP A 25 15.73 -29.39 17.49
C ASP A 25 17.22 -29.10 17.17
N GLU A 26 17.84 -29.84 16.24
CA GLU A 26 19.24 -29.60 15.84
C GLU A 26 19.42 -28.68 14.61
N ILE A 27 18.35 -28.32 13.89
CA ILE A 27 18.46 -27.62 12.60
C ILE A 27 18.58 -26.08 12.74
N LEU A 28 18.14 -25.52 13.88
CA LEU A 28 18.11 -24.06 14.09
C LEU A 28 19.51 -23.42 14.33
N PRO A 29 20.48 -24.03 15.03
CA PRO A 29 21.82 -23.45 15.20
C PRO A 29 22.62 -23.35 13.89
N ALA A 30 22.51 -24.34 13.01
CA ALA A 30 23.31 -24.43 11.78
C ALA A 30 23.03 -23.29 10.78
N VAL A 31 21.77 -22.88 10.66
CA VAL A 31 21.35 -21.78 9.75
C VAL A 31 21.89 -20.42 10.23
N SER A 32 22.12 -20.25 11.53
CA SER A 32 22.73 -19.04 12.10
C SER A 32 24.23 -18.98 11.82
N LEU A 33 24.93 -20.10 11.99
CA LEU A 33 26.37 -20.20 11.68
C LEU A 33 26.66 -19.91 10.20
N PHE A 34 25.89 -20.49 9.29
CA PHE A 34 26.10 -20.33 7.84
C PHE A 34 25.91 -18.87 7.37
N LYS A 35 24.90 -18.17 7.91
CA LYS A 35 24.67 -16.73 7.64
C LYS A 35 25.79 -15.84 8.16
N THR A 36 26.40 -16.22 9.29
CA THR A 36 27.50 -15.48 9.91
C THR A 36 28.81 -15.69 9.14
N LEU A 37 29.10 -16.94 8.74
CA LEU A 37 30.27 -17.27 7.91
C LEU A 37 30.21 -16.58 6.53
N ALA A 38 29.03 -16.59 5.88
CA ALA A 38 28.83 -15.94 4.59
C ALA A 38 29.03 -14.41 4.66
N ARG A 39 28.56 -13.75 5.74
CA ARG A 39 28.80 -12.31 5.97
C ARG A 39 30.28 -12.01 6.22
N TRP A 40 30.99 -12.86 6.96
CA TRP A 40 32.43 -12.70 7.23
C TRP A 40 33.29 -12.88 5.97
N LEU A 41 32.99 -13.89 5.14
CA LEU A 41 33.68 -14.13 3.87
C LEU A 41 33.44 -12.98 2.87
N TRP A 42 32.20 -12.48 2.76
CA TRP A 42 31.88 -11.39 1.82
C TRP A 42 32.57 -10.06 2.17
N GLY A 43 32.81 -9.80 3.46
CA GLY A 43 33.50 -8.61 3.93
C GLY A 43 35.01 -8.58 3.64
N ARG A 44 35.62 -9.71 3.27
CA ARG A 44 37.08 -9.83 3.08
C ARG A 44 37.53 -9.87 1.61
N VAL A 45 36.60 -10.04 0.67
CA VAL A 45 36.89 -10.17 -0.77
C VAL A 45 36.65 -8.87 -1.55
N TYR A 46 35.86 -7.93 -1.02
CA TYR A 46 35.55 -6.65 -1.69
C TYR A 46 35.78 -5.43 -0.78
N PRO A 47 36.89 -4.67 -0.95
CA PRO A 47 37.06 -3.39 -0.30
C PRO A 47 36.06 -2.34 -0.81
N ARG A 48 35.61 -1.45 0.09
CA ARG A 48 34.40 -0.60 -0.07
C ARG A 48 34.47 0.56 -1.09
N SER A 49 35.49 0.65 -1.94
CA SER A 49 35.77 1.87 -2.74
C SER A 49 35.11 1.96 -4.12
N ASN A 50 34.50 0.89 -4.66
CA ASN A 50 33.96 0.88 -6.04
C ASN A 50 32.48 0.46 -6.17
N LEU A 51 31.57 1.11 -5.44
CA LEU A 51 30.12 1.10 -5.76
C LEU A 51 29.66 2.41 -6.42
N LYS A 52 29.92 2.54 -7.72
CA LYS A 52 29.13 3.39 -8.62
C LYS A 52 28.81 2.61 -9.91
N ARG A 53 27.54 2.68 -10.33
CA ARG A 53 26.92 1.96 -11.46
C ARG A 53 26.90 0.43 -11.35
N PHE A 54 25.73 -0.13 -11.03
CA PHE A 54 24.91 -0.87 -12.01
C PHE A 54 23.46 -0.99 -11.48
N GLY A 55 22.50 -1.25 -12.37
CA GLY A 55 21.05 -1.16 -12.09
C GLY A 55 20.52 -2.18 -11.08
N GLY A 56 19.44 -1.82 -10.39
CA GLY A 56 18.89 -2.63 -9.30
C GLY A 56 17.95 -3.75 -9.76
N HIS A 57 18.14 -4.94 -9.18
CA HIS A 57 17.18 -6.05 -9.23
C HIS A 57 16.90 -6.55 -7.80
N ARG A 58 15.63 -6.77 -7.44
CA ARG A 58 15.21 -7.24 -6.10
C ARG A 58 14.71 -8.68 -6.16
N PHE A 59 15.28 -9.55 -5.34
CA PHE A 59 14.78 -10.91 -5.10
C PHE A 59 13.48 -10.89 -4.27
N ARG A 60 12.58 -11.86 -4.51
CA ARG A 60 11.42 -12.17 -3.65
C ARG A 60 11.40 -13.68 -3.37
N HIS A 61 11.25 -14.07 -2.11
CA HIS A 61 11.06 -15.46 -1.71
C HIS A 61 9.58 -15.82 -1.61
N ARG A 62 9.25 -17.08 -1.96
CA ARG A 62 8.07 -17.82 -1.53
C ARG A 62 8.49 -19.24 -1.18
N VAL A 63 7.78 -19.88 -0.26
CA VAL A 63 8.03 -21.25 0.22
C VAL A 63 6.78 -22.08 -0.04
N ASN A 64 6.92 -23.32 -0.53
CA ASN A 64 6.05 -24.42 -0.10
C ASN A 64 6.68 -25.82 -0.28
N PHE A 65 6.00 -26.81 0.30
CA PHE A 65 6.35 -28.21 0.59
C PHE A 65 6.86 -29.10 -0.57
N GLN A 66 7.39 -30.27 -0.17
CA GLN A 66 7.88 -31.40 -1.00
C GLN A 66 9.31 -31.33 -1.58
N GLY A 67 10.27 -30.76 -0.82
CA GLY A 67 11.68 -31.18 -0.91
C GLY A 67 12.44 -30.90 -2.22
N LYS A 68 11.91 -30.09 -3.13
CA LYS A 68 12.60 -29.67 -4.37
C LYS A 68 12.81 -28.16 -4.39
N TRP A 69 14.05 -27.74 -4.61
CA TRP A 69 14.40 -26.33 -4.75
C TRP A 69 14.20 -25.85 -6.19
N TRP A 70 13.70 -24.62 -6.34
CA TRP A 70 13.52 -23.94 -7.62
C TRP A 70 14.35 -22.64 -7.58
N ALA A 71 15.16 -22.40 -8.60
CA ALA A 71 15.86 -21.14 -8.79
C ALA A 71 15.58 -20.62 -10.21
N THR A 72 14.88 -19.50 -10.31
CA THR A 72 14.71 -18.76 -11.57
C THR A 72 15.69 -17.60 -11.62
N LEU A 73 16.73 -17.75 -12.44
CA LEU A 73 17.31 -16.64 -13.17
C LEU A 73 16.46 -16.44 -14.44
N GLU A 74 16.20 -15.20 -14.84
CA GLU A 74 15.55 -14.96 -16.13
C GLU A 74 16.53 -15.32 -17.25
N SER A 75 16.07 -16.19 -18.16
CA SER A 75 16.81 -16.93 -19.20
C SER A 75 17.57 -18.21 -18.76
N ASN A 76 17.26 -19.29 -19.48
CA ASN A 76 17.81 -20.67 -19.44
C ASN A 76 17.50 -21.53 -18.20
N GLN A 77 16.62 -22.53 -18.41
CA GLN A 77 16.41 -23.65 -17.50
C GLN A 77 17.42 -24.77 -17.81
N ALA A 78 18.12 -25.26 -16.80
CA ALA A 78 18.90 -26.50 -16.87
C ALA A 78 18.69 -27.29 -15.58
N TRP A 79 18.50 -28.61 -15.70
CA TRP A 79 18.39 -29.51 -14.56
C TRP A 79 19.78 -29.97 -14.14
N VAL A 80 20.09 -29.90 -12.85
CA VAL A 80 21.31 -30.45 -12.24
C VAL A 80 20.91 -31.32 -11.06
N SER A 81 21.46 -32.53 -11.00
CA SER A 81 21.17 -33.49 -9.95
C SER A 81 22.01 -33.25 -8.69
N PRO A 82 21.56 -33.69 -7.49
CA PRO A 82 22.34 -33.55 -6.26
C PRO A 82 23.73 -34.23 -6.31
N ALA A 83 23.86 -35.32 -7.09
CA ALA A 83 25.12 -36.04 -7.27
C ALA A 83 26.16 -35.22 -8.06
N GLU A 84 25.74 -34.44 -9.05
CA GLU A 84 26.61 -33.54 -9.83
C GLU A 84 27.12 -32.35 -8.99
N LEU A 85 26.37 -31.92 -7.97
CA LEU A 85 26.82 -30.92 -7.00
C LEU A 85 27.80 -31.51 -5.96
N GLN A 86 27.65 -32.79 -5.60
CA GLN A 86 28.54 -33.45 -4.63
C GLN A 86 29.91 -33.82 -5.22
N SER A 87 30.01 -34.15 -6.52
CA SER A 87 31.31 -34.43 -7.15
C SER A 87 32.24 -33.20 -7.26
N ALA A 88 31.69 -31.99 -7.08
CA ALA A 88 32.44 -30.74 -7.01
C ALA A 88 32.99 -30.41 -5.60
N ALA A 89 32.63 -31.17 -4.57
CA ALA A 89 32.98 -30.90 -3.17
C ALA A 89 33.81 -32.03 -2.55
N ALA A 90 35.14 -31.89 -2.59
CA ALA A 90 36.11 -32.76 -1.92
C ALA A 90 37.19 -31.92 -1.21
N PRO A 91 37.84 -32.46 -0.14
CA PRO A 91 38.50 -31.62 0.88
C PRO A 91 39.87 -31.03 0.47
N CYS A 92 40.41 -30.24 1.40
CA CYS A 92 41.47 -29.26 1.20
C CYS A 92 42.87 -29.84 0.91
N SER A 93 43.22 -30.07 -0.37
CA SER A 93 44.63 -30.13 -0.85
C SER A 93 44.78 -30.16 -2.39
N THR A 94 44.56 -29.03 -3.08
CA THR A 94 44.92 -28.91 -4.52
C THR A 94 45.47 -27.53 -4.88
N SER A 95 46.44 -27.49 -5.80
CA SER A 95 47.14 -26.26 -6.23
C SER A 95 46.21 -25.24 -6.92
N PRO A 96 46.57 -23.95 -6.99
CA PRO A 96 45.80 -22.96 -7.75
C PRO A 96 45.67 -23.29 -9.26
N ALA A 97 46.67 -23.94 -9.84
CA ALA A 97 46.70 -24.28 -11.27
C ALA A 97 45.65 -25.34 -11.66
N GLU A 98 45.37 -26.32 -10.78
CA GLU A 98 44.36 -27.34 -11.03
C GLU A 98 42.93 -26.84 -10.89
N ARG A 99 42.72 -25.83 -10.03
CA ARG A 99 41.42 -25.13 -9.94
C ARG A 99 41.07 -24.42 -11.25
N HIS A 100 42.02 -23.74 -11.89
CA HIS A 100 41.78 -23.11 -13.19
C HIS A 100 41.47 -24.10 -14.32
N ARG A 101 42.15 -25.26 -14.38
CA ARG A 101 41.82 -26.31 -15.37
C ARG A 101 40.40 -26.84 -15.20
N ARG A 102 39.93 -27.08 -13.96
CA ARG A 102 38.59 -27.62 -13.70
C ARG A 102 37.45 -26.64 -14.02
N VAL A 103 37.65 -25.33 -13.80
CA VAL A 103 36.66 -24.31 -14.23
C VAL A 103 36.52 -24.28 -15.76
N GLY A 104 37.62 -24.48 -16.51
CA GLY A 104 37.59 -24.59 -17.97
C GLY A 104 36.74 -25.77 -18.48
N VAL A 105 36.85 -26.94 -17.85
CA VAL A 105 36.09 -28.15 -18.23
C VAL A 105 34.58 -27.97 -18.01
N ILE A 106 34.19 -27.34 -16.90
CA ILE A 106 32.77 -27.07 -16.61
C ILE A 106 32.20 -26.04 -17.60
N SER A 107 32.97 -25.00 -17.96
CA SER A 107 32.55 -24.02 -18.96
C SER A 107 32.37 -24.65 -20.35
N GLY A 108 33.24 -25.58 -20.75
CA GLY A 108 33.14 -26.31 -22.02
C GLY A 108 31.89 -27.21 -22.11
N LEU A 109 31.55 -27.91 -21.02
CA LEU A 109 30.34 -28.75 -20.94
C LEU A 109 29.04 -27.94 -21.05
N ILE A 110 29.04 -26.69 -20.60
CA ILE A 110 27.87 -25.78 -20.69
C ILE A 110 27.71 -25.24 -22.11
N HIS A 111 28.81 -24.83 -22.77
CA HIS A 111 28.75 -24.32 -24.14
C HIS A 111 28.46 -25.41 -25.19
N GLY A 112 28.95 -26.64 -24.99
CA GLY A 112 28.68 -27.76 -25.91
C GLY A 112 27.18 -28.06 -26.05
N ARG A 113 26.42 -28.06 -24.94
CA ARG A 113 24.96 -28.31 -24.97
C ARG A 113 24.12 -27.13 -25.46
N GLN A 114 24.73 -25.95 -25.68
CA GLN A 114 24.04 -24.80 -26.26
C GLN A 114 23.85 -24.94 -27.78
N ALA A 115 24.79 -25.59 -28.47
CA ALA A 115 24.69 -25.84 -29.92
C ALA A 115 23.52 -26.77 -30.28
N ASP A 116 23.33 -27.85 -29.53
CA ASP A 116 22.25 -28.84 -29.78
C ASP A 116 20.84 -28.24 -29.61
N PHE A 117 20.69 -27.25 -28.74
CA PHE A 117 19.41 -26.57 -28.51
C PHE A 117 19.05 -25.55 -29.60
N GLN A 118 20.02 -25.08 -30.38
CA GLN A 118 19.80 -24.16 -31.49
C GLN A 118 19.17 -24.92 -32.68
N GLY A 119 19.78 -26.04 -33.08
CA GLY A 119 19.28 -26.89 -34.18
C GLY A 119 17.88 -27.48 -33.94
N LEU A 120 17.46 -27.63 -32.69
CA LEU A 120 16.10 -28.07 -32.35
C LEU A 120 15.04 -26.96 -32.53
N ARG A 121 15.42 -25.67 -32.51
CA ARG A 121 14.48 -24.55 -32.73
C ARG A 121 14.18 -24.34 -34.21
N ASP A 122 15.21 -24.37 -35.06
CA ASP A 122 15.09 -24.10 -36.50
C ASP A 122 14.19 -25.15 -37.21
N ASN A 123 14.20 -26.39 -36.71
CA ASN A 123 13.37 -27.50 -37.20
C ASN A 123 11.88 -27.40 -36.77
N VAL A 124 11.57 -26.60 -35.75
CA VAL A 124 10.18 -26.31 -35.33
C VAL A 124 9.60 -25.12 -36.10
N GLN A 125 10.43 -24.18 -36.53
CA GLN A 125 10.01 -22.99 -37.26
C GLN A 125 9.63 -23.33 -38.71
N THR A 126 10.48 -24.10 -39.40
CA THR A 126 10.23 -24.60 -40.77
C THR A 126 8.97 -25.49 -40.89
N ARG A 127 8.60 -26.24 -39.84
CA ARG A 127 7.34 -27.02 -39.80
C ARG A 127 6.07 -26.17 -39.65
N ARG A 128 6.16 -24.88 -39.28
CA ARG A 128 4.99 -23.98 -39.20
C ARG A 128 4.66 -23.29 -40.52
N GLU A 129 5.66 -23.03 -41.35
CA GLU A 129 5.50 -22.31 -42.62
C GLU A 129 4.91 -23.21 -43.73
N GLY A 130 5.20 -24.51 -43.70
CA GLY A 130 4.70 -25.49 -44.68
C GLY A 130 3.22 -25.92 -44.56
N ARG A 131 2.42 -25.31 -43.66
CA ARG A 131 1.00 -25.72 -43.42
C ARG A 131 -0.03 -24.62 -43.74
N ALA A 132 0.34 -23.65 -44.57
CA ALA A 132 -0.47 -22.49 -44.92
C ALA A 132 -1.03 -22.49 -46.36
N THR A 133 -1.37 -23.66 -46.92
CA THR A 133 -2.03 -23.76 -48.24
C THR A 133 -3.08 -24.88 -48.30
N LYS A 134 -4.31 -24.59 -47.82
CA LYS A 134 -5.58 -25.10 -48.38
C LYS A 134 -6.82 -24.59 -47.62
N GLY A 135 -7.71 -23.90 -48.34
CA GLY A 135 -9.15 -23.85 -48.09
C GLY A 135 -9.68 -22.94 -46.98
N SER A 136 -10.11 -21.73 -47.34
CA SER A 136 -11.54 -21.39 -47.46
C SER A 136 -11.74 -19.87 -47.57
N GLU A 137 -12.57 -19.45 -48.53
CA GLU A 137 -13.09 -18.08 -48.56
C GLU A 137 -14.11 -17.91 -47.43
N MET A 138 -13.84 -17.00 -46.50
CA MET A 138 -14.82 -16.49 -45.55
C MET A 138 -14.74 -14.97 -45.52
N ALA A 139 -15.89 -14.32 -45.65
CA ALA A 139 -16.00 -12.87 -45.79
C ALA A 139 -15.36 -12.12 -44.61
N ASP A 140 -14.54 -11.12 -44.92
CA ASP A 140 -13.84 -10.30 -43.93
C ASP A 140 -14.84 -9.41 -43.17
N THR A 141 -15.30 -9.91 -42.03
CA THR A 141 -16.10 -9.12 -41.09
C THR A 141 -15.13 -8.28 -40.25
N PRO A 142 -15.26 -6.94 -40.21
CA PRO A 142 -14.27 -6.08 -39.57
C PRO A 142 -14.10 -6.45 -38.10
N ARG A 143 -12.93 -7.00 -37.76
CA ARG A 143 -12.61 -7.44 -36.40
C ARG A 143 -12.68 -6.25 -35.45
N LYS A 144 -13.72 -6.21 -34.60
CA LYS A 144 -13.89 -5.22 -33.52
C LYS A 144 -12.54 -5.01 -32.83
N SER A 145 -12.00 -3.79 -32.94
CA SER A 145 -10.68 -3.45 -32.44
C SER A 145 -10.61 -3.75 -30.94
N LYS A 146 -9.64 -4.60 -30.54
CA LYS A 146 -9.42 -4.89 -29.12
C LYS A 146 -9.05 -3.57 -28.44
N LYS A 147 -9.81 -3.20 -27.39
CA LYS A 147 -9.47 -2.07 -26.52
C LYS A 147 -7.99 -2.17 -26.11
N PRO A 148 -7.21 -1.08 -26.17
CA PRO A 148 -5.82 -1.09 -25.71
C PRO A 148 -5.71 -1.57 -24.26
N ASN A 149 -4.63 -2.28 -23.92
CA ASN A 149 -4.44 -2.81 -22.56
C ASN A 149 -4.54 -1.72 -21.48
N TRP A 150 -4.02 -0.51 -21.72
CA TRP A 150 -4.14 0.60 -20.77
C TRP A 150 -5.59 1.00 -20.46
N VAL A 151 -6.52 0.85 -21.41
CA VAL A 151 -7.96 1.09 -21.18
C VAL A 151 -8.53 -0.03 -20.32
N ILE A 152 -8.17 -1.29 -20.61
CA ILE A 152 -8.61 -2.46 -19.86
C ILE A 152 -8.08 -2.41 -18.42
N ASP A 153 -6.82 -2.01 -18.22
CA ASP A 153 -6.21 -1.90 -16.90
C ASP A 153 -6.78 -0.70 -16.11
N LYS A 154 -7.11 0.41 -16.77
CA LYS A 154 -7.85 1.53 -16.18
C LYS A 154 -9.28 1.12 -15.79
N GLU A 155 -9.97 0.33 -16.61
CA GLU A 155 -11.28 -0.25 -16.29
C GLU A 155 -11.20 -1.26 -15.13
N ARG A 156 -10.16 -2.11 -15.07
CA ARG A 156 -9.93 -3.04 -13.95
C ARG A 156 -9.59 -2.31 -12.66
N ALA A 157 -8.71 -1.29 -12.70
CA ALA A 157 -8.38 -0.48 -11.53
C ALA A 157 -9.61 0.26 -10.99
N ARG A 158 -10.45 0.82 -11.89
CA ARG A 158 -11.74 1.42 -11.52
C ARG A 158 -12.72 0.41 -10.91
N ARG A 159 -12.76 -0.83 -11.42
CA ARG A 159 -13.58 -1.91 -10.84
C ARG A 159 -13.05 -2.39 -9.48
N ALA A 160 -11.74 -2.51 -9.32
CA ALA A 160 -11.11 -2.90 -8.06
C ALA A 160 -11.32 -1.83 -6.97
N ALA A 161 -11.09 -0.56 -7.28
CA ALA A 161 -11.39 0.55 -6.37
C ALA A 161 -12.89 0.68 -6.05
N GLY A 162 -13.77 0.27 -6.97
CA GLY A 162 -15.22 0.18 -6.73
C GLY A 162 -15.67 -1.09 -5.98
N ALA A 163 -14.76 -2.03 -5.72
CA ALA A 163 -14.98 -3.27 -4.98
C ALA A 163 -14.24 -3.31 -3.63
N GLU A 164 -13.40 -2.32 -3.35
CA GLU A 164 -12.72 -2.15 -2.07
C GLU A 164 -13.74 -1.58 -1.05
N THR A 165 -14.25 -2.47 -0.19
CA THR A 165 -15.08 -2.08 0.96
C THR A 165 -14.19 -1.59 2.09
N LEU A 166 -14.73 -0.75 2.97
CA LEU A 166 -14.04 -0.25 4.14
C LEU A 166 -14.91 -0.39 5.39
N TRP A 167 -14.27 -0.69 6.51
CA TRP A 167 -14.93 -0.84 7.80
C TRP A 167 -14.79 0.43 8.62
N LEU A 168 -15.92 1.08 8.86
CA LEU A 168 -16.11 2.17 9.82
C LEU A 168 -16.33 1.59 11.21
N PHE A 169 -15.89 2.28 12.27
CA PHE A 169 -16.07 1.81 13.64
C PHE A 169 -16.12 2.95 14.66
N GLY A 170 -16.71 2.67 15.83
CA GLY A 170 -17.02 3.68 16.84
C GLY A 170 -18.37 4.37 16.58
N LEU A 171 -19.05 4.76 17.66
CA LEU A 171 -20.48 5.09 17.61
C LEU A 171 -20.79 6.30 16.72
N HIS A 172 -19.97 7.36 16.75
CA HIS A 172 -20.19 8.56 15.93
C HIS A 172 -20.01 8.25 14.43
N ALA A 173 -18.85 7.71 14.04
CA ALA A 173 -18.57 7.38 12.64
C ALA A 173 -19.60 6.40 12.04
N VAL A 174 -20.05 5.40 12.80
CA VAL A 174 -21.11 4.49 12.35
C VAL A 174 -22.46 5.21 12.26
N ARG A 175 -22.85 6.04 13.24
CA ARG A 175 -24.13 6.79 13.20
C ARG A 175 -24.18 7.80 12.05
N ASP A 176 -23.15 8.62 11.88
CA ASP A 176 -23.05 9.57 10.77
C ASP A 176 -23.15 8.86 9.41
N ALA A 177 -22.47 7.72 9.25
CA ALA A 177 -22.51 6.93 8.02
C ALA A 177 -23.85 6.23 7.79
N LEU A 178 -24.55 5.80 8.85
CA LEU A 178 -25.92 5.28 8.76
C LEU A 178 -26.91 6.37 8.33
N ALA A 179 -26.74 7.61 8.81
CA ALA A 179 -27.60 8.75 8.46
C ALA A 179 -27.37 9.26 7.03
N ASN A 180 -26.18 9.06 6.45
CA ASN A 180 -25.86 9.53 5.10
C ASN A 180 -26.59 8.71 4.00
N PRO A 181 -27.46 9.29 3.16
CA PRO A 181 -28.15 8.56 2.09
C PRO A 181 -27.22 8.16 0.93
N GLU A 182 -26.16 8.95 0.66
CA GLU A 182 -25.21 8.69 -0.43
C GLU A 182 -24.23 7.54 -0.10
N ARG A 183 -24.17 7.12 1.17
CA ARG A 183 -23.26 6.07 1.64
C ARG A 183 -23.88 4.69 1.39
N GLU A 184 -23.27 3.92 0.49
CA GLU A 184 -23.64 2.51 0.25
C GLU A 184 -23.22 1.65 1.47
N LYS A 185 -24.19 1.28 2.30
CA LYS A 185 -24.04 0.44 3.50
C LYS A 185 -24.18 -1.03 3.13
N LEU A 186 -23.31 -1.89 3.65
CA LEU A 186 -23.25 -3.30 3.29
C LEU A 186 -23.54 -4.23 4.48
N ARG A 187 -22.89 -4.03 5.62
CA ARG A 187 -23.04 -4.90 6.80
C ARG A 187 -22.80 -4.12 8.09
N LEU A 188 -23.81 -4.10 8.97
CA LEU A 188 -23.73 -3.47 10.30
C LEU A 188 -23.52 -4.57 11.35
N VAL A 189 -22.39 -4.55 12.07
CA VAL A 189 -22.10 -5.50 13.16
C VAL A 189 -21.99 -4.74 14.47
N VAL A 190 -22.82 -5.11 15.46
CA VAL A 190 -22.95 -4.39 16.72
C VAL A 190 -23.10 -5.32 17.92
N THR A 191 -22.60 -4.88 19.07
CA THR A 191 -22.97 -5.47 20.37
C THR A 191 -24.29 -4.87 20.85
N ARG A 192 -25.01 -5.55 21.77
CA ARG A 192 -26.29 -5.06 22.31
C ARG A 192 -26.20 -3.62 22.84
N ASN A 193 -25.21 -3.35 23.71
CA ASN A 193 -24.95 -2.01 24.27
C ASN A 193 -24.61 -0.96 23.21
N ALA A 194 -24.01 -1.35 22.09
CA ALA A 194 -23.73 -0.42 21.01
C ALA A 194 -25.00 -0.12 20.19
N LEU A 195 -25.83 -1.13 19.91
CA LEU A 195 -27.12 -0.97 19.26
C LEU A 195 -28.02 0.00 20.03
N ASP A 196 -28.16 -0.20 21.35
CA ASP A 196 -28.97 0.65 22.23
C ASP A 196 -28.49 2.11 22.28
N ARG A 197 -27.23 2.38 21.84
CA ARG A 197 -26.62 3.71 21.78
C ARG A 197 -26.52 4.30 20.36
N LEU A 198 -26.75 3.53 19.30
CA LEU A 198 -26.63 4.04 17.93
C LEU A 198 -27.80 4.96 17.57
N GLY A 199 -29.02 4.61 17.98
CA GLY A 199 -30.24 5.34 17.63
C GLY A 199 -30.90 4.73 16.39
N ASP A 200 -31.37 5.59 15.47
CA ASP A 200 -31.92 5.13 14.19
C ASP A 200 -30.84 4.41 13.35
N LEU A 201 -31.24 3.32 12.70
CA LEU A 201 -30.41 2.53 11.80
C LEU A 201 -30.69 2.84 10.33
N HIS A 202 -31.67 3.71 10.04
CA HIS A 202 -32.03 4.17 8.69
C HIS A 202 -32.28 3.00 7.72
N GLY A 203 -33.02 1.99 8.20
CA GLY A 203 -33.38 0.79 7.44
C GLY A 203 -32.34 -0.35 7.45
N MET A 204 -31.16 -0.16 8.04
CA MET A 204 -30.18 -1.26 8.19
C MET A 204 -30.60 -2.26 9.27
N THR A 205 -30.58 -3.54 8.93
CA THR A 205 -30.70 -4.64 9.91
C THR A 205 -29.35 -4.92 10.57
N PRO A 206 -29.23 -4.88 11.91
CA PRO A 206 -27.97 -5.11 12.61
C PRO A 206 -27.69 -6.61 12.81
N GLU A 207 -26.44 -7.02 12.60
CA GLU A 207 -25.90 -8.29 13.07
C GLU A 207 -25.44 -8.14 14.53
N LEU A 208 -26.15 -8.79 15.44
CA LEU A 208 -25.80 -8.82 16.87
C LEU A 208 -24.67 -9.81 17.15
N THR A 209 -23.61 -9.36 17.82
CA THR A 209 -22.47 -10.20 18.23
C THR A 209 -22.07 -9.97 19.70
N ASP A 210 -21.49 -10.98 20.34
CA ASP A 210 -20.98 -10.87 21.72
C ASP A 210 -19.65 -10.07 21.74
N PRO A 211 -19.42 -9.16 22.71
CA PRO A 211 -18.20 -8.38 22.81
C PRO A 211 -16.89 -9.19 22.75
N ARG A 212 -16.88 -10.44 23.25
CA ARG A 212 -15.69 -11.31 23.28
C ARG A 212 -15.34 -11.91 21.92
N VAL A 213 -16.27 -11.92 20.97
CA VAL A 213 -16.05 -12.45 19.61
C VAL A 213 -16.15 -11.38 18.52
N PHE A 214 -16.51 -10.14 18.85
CA PHE A 214 -16.62 -9.01 17.92
C PHE A 214 -15.44 -8.91 16.95
N MET A 215 -14.20 -8.93 17.46
CA MET A 215 -12.96 -8.84 16.66
C MET A 215 -12.68 -10.06 15.77
N LYS A 216 -13.45 -11.16 15.92
CA LYS A 216 -13.45 -12.31 14.99
C LYS A 216 -14.52 -12.18 13.91
N THR A 217 -15.55 -11.37 14.15
CA THR A 217 -16.68 -11.13 13.24
C THR A 217 -16.37 -10.03 12.20
N VAL A 218 -15.48 -9.08 12.53
CA VAL A 218 -15.07 -7.95 11.68
C VAL A 218 -13.55 -7.87 11.52
N PRO A 219 -13.02 -7.49 10.33
CA PRO A 219 -11.59 -7.47 10.04
C PRO A 219 -10.91 -6.17 10.53
N LEU A 220 -10.98 -5.92 11.84
CA LEU A 220 -10.32 -4.79 12.50
C LEU A 220 -9.06 -5.24 13.27
N SER A 221 -8.07 -4.37 13.44
CA SER A 221 -6.96 -4.60 14.38
C SER A 221 -7.33 -4.18 15.81
N ASP A 222 -6.72 -4.83 16.81
CA ASP A 222 -7.01 -4.65 18.24
C ASP A 222 -6.78 -3.22 18.77
N GLU A 223 -5.93 -2.44 18.09
CA GLU A 223 -5.67 -1.03 18.38
C GLU A 223 -6.89 -0.12 18.11
N ASN A 224 -7.86 -0.59 17.32
CA ASN A 224 -9.05 0.18 16.98
C ASN A 224 -10.09 0.11 18.09
N VAL A 225 -10.18 1.15 18.93
CA VAL A 225 -11.28 1.28 19.90
C VAL A 225 -12.62 1.49 19.16
N HIS A 226 -13.28 0.38 18.84
CA HIS A 226 -14.49 0.24 18.01
C HIS A 226 -15.80 0.48 18.78
N GLN A 227 -15.77 0.53 20.11
CA GLN A 227 -16.93 0.78 20.98
C GLN A 227 -18.11 -0.20 20.78
N GLY A 228 -17.82 -1.39 20.24
CA GLY A 228 -18.83 -2.41 19.96
C GLY A 228 -19.71 -2.14 18.73
N ALA A 229 -19.37 -1.19 17.85
CA ALA A 229 -20.06 -0.95 16.58
C ALA A 229 -19.08 -0.87 15.41
N ALA A 230 -19.39 -1.57 14.32
CA ALA A 230 -18.67 -1.48 13.06
C ALA A 230 -19.63 -1.61 11.87
N LEU A 231 -19.34 -0.88 10.79
CA LEU A 231 -20.17 -0.81 9.59
C LEU A 231 -19.27 -0.96 8.35
N GLU A 232 -19.53 -1.98 7.55
CA GLU A 232 -18.94 -2.15 6.23
C GLU A 232 -19.68 -1.27 5.22
N VAL A 233 -18.94 -0.44 4.50
CA VAL A 233 -19.46 0.49 3.48
C VAL A 233 -18.56 0.51 2.25
N LYS A 234 -19.01 1.19 1.18
CA LYS A 234 -18.12 1.64 0.11
C LYS A 234 -17.65 3.10 0.34
N PRO A 235 -16.50 3.51 -0.25
CA PRO A 235 -16.08 4.91 -0.31
C PRO A 235 -17.16 5.82 -0.92
N LEU A 236 -17.26 7.07 -0.45
CA LEU A 236 -18.15 8.07 -1.06
C LEU A 236 -17.62 8.50 -2.43
N LYS A 237 -18.56 8.78 -3.34
CA LYS A 237 -18.25 9.22 -4.72
C LYS A 237 -18.37 10.73 -4.82
N TRP A 238 -17.36 11.43 -4.33
CA TRP A 238 -17.33 12.89 -4.28
C TRP A 238 -17.31 13.61 -5.64
N GLY A 239 -17.03 12.89 -6.73
CA GLY A 239 -16.79 13.47 -8.06
C GLY A 239 -15.31 13.72 -8.34
N SER A 240 -15.05 14.39 -9.45
CA SER A 240 -13.73 14.85 -9.88
C SER A 240 -13.31 16.14 -9.19
N LEU A 241 -12.01 16.44 -9.22
CA LEU A 241 -11.47 17.69 -8.67
C LEU A 241 -12.17 18.93 -9.23
N SER A 242 -12.42 18.98 -10.54
CA SER A 242 -13.14 20.07 -11.20
C SER A 242 -14.58 20.22 -10.74
N GLU A 243 -15.33 19.12 -10.62
CA GLU A 243 -16.75 19.14 -10.21
C GLU A 243 -16.92 19.62 -8.77
N VAL A 244 -15.97 19.30 -7.89
CA VAL A 244 -15.99 19.78 -6.49
C VAL A 244 -15.45 21.20 -6.38
N ALA A 245 -14.33 21.51 -7.05
CA ALA A 245 -13.70 22.83 -6.99
C ALA A 245 -14.56 23.93 -7.60
N LEU A 246 -15.32 23.66 -8.67
CA LEU A 246 -16.15 24.64 -9.38
C LEU A 246 -17.63 24.61 -8.97
N ARG A 247 -18.02 23.79 -7.99
CA ARG A 247 -19.41 23.70 -7.50
C ARG A 247 -19.96 25.08 -7.10
N GLU A 248 -21.22 25.38 -7.40
CA GLU A 248 -21.85 26.59 -6.90
C GLU A 248 -22.18 26.45 -5.40
N ALA A 249 -21.90 27.50 -4.63
CA ALA A 249 -22.15 27.57 -3.19
C ALA A 249 -22.75 28.95 -2.86
N PRO A 250 -24.10 29.11 -2.91
CA PRO A 250 -24.74 30.39 -2.64
C PRO A 250 -24.42 30.91 -1.23
N GLY A 251 -23.96 32.16 -1.14
CA GLY A 251 -23.55 32.79 0.13
C GLY A 251 -22.13 32.46 0.59
N GLU A 252 -21.34 31.69 -0.16
CA GLU A 252 -19.92 31.46 0.12
C GLU A 252 -19.11 32.75 -0.08
N ALA A 253 -18.34 33.16 0.94
CA ALA A 253 -17.53 34.38 0.88
C ALA A 253 -16.36 34.28 -0.11
N ARG A 254 -15.75 33.09 -0.24
CA ARG A 254 -14.79 32.74 -1.29
C ARG A 254 -14.69 31.22 -1.47
N PRO A 255 -14.48 30.69 -2.70
CA PRO A 255 -14.17 29.29 -2.91
C PRO A 255 -12.90 28.87 -2.18
N LEU A 256 -13.03 28.00 -1.18
CA LEU A 256 -11.92 27.59 -0.31
C LEU A 256 -11.61 26.09 -0.46
N LEU A 257 -10.35 25.77 -0.68
CA LEU A 257 -9.83 24.40 -0.75
C LEU A 257 -8.64 24.20 0.18
N VAL A 258 -8.42 22.96 0.61
CA VAL A 258 -7.22 22.56 1.35
C VAL A 258 -6.48 21.48 0.57
N ALA A 259 -5.16 21.61 0.43
CA ALA A 259 -4.28 20.62 -0.18
C ALA A 259 -3.20 20.17 0.80
N LEU A 260 -3.04 18.85 0.98
CA LEU A 260 -2.15 18.24 1.96
C LEU A 260 -1.02 17.46 1.27
N ASP A 261 0.23 17.91 1.42
CA ASP A 261 1.40 17.18 0.92
C ASP A 261 1.97 16.23 1.98
N ARG A 262 1.59 14.95 1.87
CA ARG A 262 2.01 13.83 2.74
C ARG A 262 1.58 13.91 4.22
N VAL A 263 0.47 14.56 4.54
CA VAL A 263 -0.13 14.40 5.87
C VAL A 263 -0.68 12.97 5.99
N SER A 264 0.10 12.08 6.61
CA SER A 264 -0.14 10.64 6.65
C SER A 264 -0.88 10.15 7.89
N ASP A 265 -0.88 10.94 8.96
CA ASP A 265 -1.56 10.62 10.22
C ASP A 265 -3.09 10.83 10.11
N PRO A 266 -3.92 9.79 10.36
CA PRO A 266 -5.37 9.93 10.38
C PRO A 266 -5.92 10.88 11.44
N HIS A 267 -5.22 11.13 12.55
CA HIS A 267 -5.67 12.09 13.57
C HIS A 267 -5.61 13.52 13.01
N ASN A 268 -4.46 13.92 12.48
CA ASN A 268 -4.28 15.18 11.78
C ASN A 268 -5.26 15.35 10.60
N VAL A 269 -5.36 14.39 9.68
CA VAL A 269 -6.28 14.53 8.52
C VAL A 269 -7.75 14.57 8.97
N GLY A 270 -8.15 13.82 9.99
CA GLY A 270 -9.51 13.86 10.53
C GLY A 270 -9.85 15.20 11.18
N ALA A 271 -8.92 15.80 11.92
CA ALA A 271 -9.08 17.14 12.48
C ALA A 271 -9.12 18.24 11.40
N ILE A 272 -8.35 18.08 10.32
CA ILE A 272 -8.41 18.97 9.15
C ILE A 272 -9.76 18.85 8.44
N LEU A 273 -10.27 17.64 8.20
CA LEU A 273 -11.60 17.43 7.60
C LEU A 273 -12.71 18.09 8.41
N ARG A 274 -12.67 17.97 9.75
CA ARG A 274 -13.61 18.65 10.65
C ARG A 274 -13.52 20.16 10.57
N SER A 275 -12.31 20.72 10.55
CA SER A 275 -12.11 22.17 10.44
C SER A 275 -12.56 22.68 9.07
N ALA A 276 -12.25 21.95 8.01
CA ALA A 276 -12.64 22.26 6.64
C ALA A 276 -14.17 22.27 6.47
N GLU A 277 -14.87 21.28 7.04
CA GLU A 277 -16.34 21.24 7.11
C GLU A 277 -16.90 22.49 7.82
N VAL A 278 -16.41 22.77 9.04
CA VAL A 278 -16.91 23.88 9.88
C VAL A 278 -16.68 25.25 9.24
N PHE A 279 -15.57 25.44 8.52
CA PHE A 279 -15.23 26.69 7.83
C PHE A 279 -15.61 26.70 6.35
N GLY A 280 -16.44 25.76 5.88
CA GLY A 280 -17.04 25.80 4.54
C GLY A 280 -16.08 25.59 3.38
N ALA A 281 -14.94 24.95 3.59
CA ALA A 281 -14.07 24.57 2.47
C ALA A 281 -14.75 23.50 1.61
N ARG A 282 -14.61 23.59 0.29
CA ARG A 282 -15.28 22.72 -0.70
C ARG A 282 -14.70 21.30 -0.74
N ALA A 283 -13.41 21.13 -0.40
CA ALA A 283 -12.73 19.85 -0.31
C ALA A 283 -11.42 19.92 0.47
N VAL A 284 -11.00 18.76 0.99
CA VAL A 284 -9.61 18.47 1.38
C VAL A 284 -9.01 17.51 0.36
N ILE A 285 -7.88 17.90 -0.23
CA ILE A 285 -7.20 17.19 -1.32
C ILE A 285 -5.88 16.62 -0.80
N ALA A 286 -5.57 15.37 -1.12
CA ALA A 286 -4.31 14.74 -0.72
C ALA A 286 -3.81 13.76 -1.80
N PRO A 287 -2.50 13.50 -1.95
CA PRO A 287 -2.02 12.46 -2.83
C PRO A 287 -2.50 11.07 -2.35
N ALA A 288 -2.92 10.22 -3.29
CA ALA A 288 -3.42 8.87 -3.00
C ALA A 288 -2.37 7.96 -2.33
N ARG A 289 -1.07 8.33 -2.41
CA ARG A 289 0.04 7.67 -1.72
C ARG A 289 0.70 8.64 -0.73
N HIS A 290 1.14 8.10 0.40
CA HIS A 290 1.81 8.84 1.48
C HIS A 290 0.91 9.84 2.24
N SER A 291 -0.42 9.69 2.14
CA SER A 291 -1.41 10.40 2.95
C SER A 291 -2.35 9.41 3.64
N ALA A 292 -3.09 9.86 4.65
CA ALA A 292 -4.04 9.00 5.37
C ALA A 292 -5.09 8.40 4.40
N PRO A 293 -5.25 7.07 4.35
CA PRO A 293 -6.31 6.44 3.55
C PRO A 293 -7.68 6.55 4.22
N GLU A 294 -8.75 6.52 3.42
CA GLU A 294 -10.13 6.38 3.92
C GLU A 294 -10.26 5.02 4.63
N THR A 295 -10.36 5.08 5.96
CA THR A 295 -10.32 3.94 6.89
C THR A 295 -11.18 4.29 8.09
N GLY A 296 -11.65 3.27 8.85
CA GLY A 296 -12.39 3.53 10.09
C GLY A 296 -11.62 4.37 11.11
N ALA A 297 -10.28 4.32 11.11
CA ALA A 297 -9.45 5.19 11.93
C ALA A 297 -9.64 6.68 11.54
N LEU A 298 -9.53 7.00 10.25
CA LEU A 298 -9.78 8.37 9.74
C LEU A 298 -11.24 8.80 9.95
N ALA A 299 -12.20 7.91 9.75
CA ALA A 299 -13.62 8.22 9.96
C ALA A 299 -13.92 8.57 11.43
N LYS A 300 -13.31 7.83 12.35
CA LYS A 300 -13.44 8.05 13.79
C LYS A 300 -12.81 9.37 14.23
N THR A 301 -11.64 9.74 13.72
CA THR A 301 -10.99 11.03 14.03
C THR A 301 -11.72 12.21 13.38
N ALA A 302 -12.29 12.00 12.18
CA ALA A 302 -13.14 12.96 11.48
C ALA A 302 -14.52 13.15 12.13
N SER A 303 -14.97 12.25 13.02
CA SER A 303 -16.21 12.39 13.80
C SER A 303 -17.42 12.84 12.95
N GLY A 304 -17.65 12.17 11.83
CA GLY A 304 -18.75 12.46 10.90
C GLY A 304 -18.42 13.41 9.76
N ALA A 305 -17.33 14.20 9.84
CA ALA A 305 -16.93 15.06 8.72
C ALA A 305 -16.58 14.27 7.45
N LEU A 306 -16.14 13.01 7.58
CA LEU A 306 -15.89 12.11 6.42
C LEU A 306 -17.17 11.76 5.64
N GLU A 307 -18.36 11.99 6.19
CA GLU A 307 -19.64 11.79 5.48
C GLU A 307 -20.12 13.04 4.73
N ARG A 308 -19.50 14.21 4.98
CA ARG A 308 -20.00 15.52 4.52
C ARG A 308 -18.97 16.31 3.71
N GLN A 309 -17.71 16.31 4.15
CA GLN A 309 -16.58 17.02 3.55
C GLN A 309 -15.86 16.16 2.50
N PRO A 310 -15.82 16.55 1.21
CA PRO A 310 -15.08 15.83 0.19
C PRO A 310 -13.59 15.62 0.51
N TYR A 311 -13.18 14.36 0.65
CA TYR A 311 -11.78 13.97 0.77
C TYR A 311 -11.25 13.40 -0.56
N LEU A 312 -10.58 14.23 -1.35
CA LEU A 312 -10.15 13.92 -2.71
C LEU A 312 -8.72 13.38 -2.76
N ARG A 313 -8.59 12.05 -2.94
CA ARG A 313 -7.29 11.38 -3.06
C ARG A 313 -6.79 11.33 -4.51
N VAL A 314 -5.97 12.30 -4.90
CA VAL A 314 -5.47 12.50 -6.28
C VAL A 314 -4.20 11.68 -6.59
N PRO A 315 -3.97 11.21 -7.83
CA PRO A 315 -2.78 10.41 -8.14
C PRO A 315 -1.47 11.23 -8.07
N ASN A 316 -1.50 12.50 -8.46
CA ASN A 316 -0.39 13.43 -8.40
C ASN A 316 -0.88 14.80 -7.87
N LEU A 317 -0.28 15.27 -6.78
CA LEU A 317 -0.66 16.53 -6.16
C LEU A 317 -0.24 17.74 -7.01
N ALA A 318 0.94 17.72 -7.66
CA ALA A 318 1.41 18.85 -8.46
C ALA A 318 0.54 19.09 -9.70
N GLU A 319 0.04 18.01 -10.33
CA GLU A 319 -0.96 18.09 -11.41
C GLU A 319 -2.30 18.65 -10.91
N ALA A 320 -2.77 18.21 -9.74
CA ALA A 320 -4.00 18.73 -9.13
C ALA A 320 -3.90 20.23 -8.80
N LEU A 321 -2.79 20.66 -8.21
CA LEU A 321 -2.50 22.09 -7.95
C LEU A 321 -2.44 22.89 -9.27
N SER A 322 -1.83 22.33 -10.32
CA SER A 322 -1.79 22.97 -11.65
C SER A 322 -3.18 23.12 -12.27
N GLN A 323 -4.07 22.12 -12.09
CA GLN A 323 -5.46 22.20 -12.53
C GLN A 323 -6.25 23.26 -11.74
N LEU A 324 -6.04 23.38 -10.42
CA LEU A 324 -6.67 24.42 -9.60
C LEU A 324 -6.25 25.83 -10.05
N LYS A 325 -4.97 26.04 -10.39
CA LYS A 325 -4.51 27.31 -10.99
C LYS A 325 -5.22 27.64 -12.30
N GLN A 326 -5.40 26.65 -13.17
CA GLN A 326 -6.15 26.82 -14.43
C GLN A 326 -7.64 27.14 -14.19
N MET A 327 -8.19 26.72 -13.06
CA MET A 327 -9.55 27.07 -12.59
C MET A 327 -9.61 28.43 -11.87
N GLY A 328 -8.50 29.17 -11.76
CA GLY A 328 -8.44 30.50 -11.15
C GLY A 328 -8.23 30.51 -9.64
N PHE A 329 -7.94 29.37 -9.00
CA PHE A 329 -7.55 29.32 -7.59
C PHE A 329 -6.14 29.86 -7.39
N ILE A 330 -5.99 30.72 -6.38
CA ILE A 330 -4.69 31.19 -5.88
C ILE A 330 -4.19 30.18 -4.86
N LEU A 331 -2.98 29.66 -5.07
CA LEU A 331 -2.38 28.64 -4.21
C LEU A 331 -1.50 29.32 -3.15
N ILE A 332 -1.88 29.18 -1.87
CA ILE A 332 -1.16 29.76 -0.75
C ILE A 332 -0.53 28.62 0.06
N GLY A 333 0.78 28.46 -0.04
CA GLY A 333 1.53 27.51 0.78
C GLY A 333 1.75 28.06 2.18
N LEU A 334 1.50 27.24 3.20
CA LEU A 334 1.72 27.61 4.60
C LEU A 334 3.04 27.05 5.10
N ASP A 335 3.97 27.94 5.43
CA ASP A 335 5.28 27.62 5.99
C ASP A 335 5.67 28.67 7.03
N GLY A 336 6.26 28.25 8.16
CA GLY A 336 6.70 29.18 9.22
C GLY A 336 7.80 30.15 8.77
N SER A 337 8.55 29.78 7.72
CA SER A 337 9.58 30.61 7.09
C SER A 337 9.05 31.58 6.01
N GLY A 338 7.75 31.58 5.72
CA GLY A 338 7.16 32.45 4.70
C GLY A 338 7.21 33.94 5.05
N ASP A 339 7.73 34.77 4.13
CA ASP A 339 7.90 36.23 4.34
C ASP A 339 6.57 36.99 4.50
N THR A 340 5.48 36.46 3.93
CA THR A 340 4.16 37.11 3.94
C THR A 340 3.31 36.63 5.13
N VAL A 341 2.61 37.55 5.80
CA VAL A 341 1.66 37.22 6.87
C VAL A 341 0.30 36.84 6.25
N LEU A 342 -0.24 35.69 6.64
CA LEU A 342 -1.43 35.09 6.00
C LEU A 342 -2.70 36.00 6.03
N PRO A 343 -3.10 36.61 7.17
CA PRO A 343 -4.20 37.59 7.20
C PRO A 343 -4.08 38.74 6.20
N ASP A 344 -2.88 39.33 6.10
CA ASP A 344 -2.62 40.50 5.25
C ASP A 344 -2.76 40.13 3.77
N LEU A 345 -2.21 38.98 3.39
CA LEU A 345 -2.37 38.40 2.05
C LEU A 345 -3.84 38.13 1.71
N LEU A 346 -4.59 37.48 2.61
CA LEU A 346 -5.99 37.11 2.37
C LEU A 346 -6.91 38.32 2.25
N THR A 347 -6.57 39.44 2.90
CA THR A 347 -7.24 40.74 2.78
C THR A 347 -7.08 41.29 1.36
N GLY A 348 -5.85 41.26 0.82
CA GLY A 348 -5.56 41.64 -0.57
C GLY A 348 -6.20 40.72 -1.63
N LEU A 349 -6.63 39.52 -1.23
CA LEU A 349 -7.25 38.50 -2.09
C LEU A 349 -8.76 38.33 -1.84
N SER A 350 -9.43 39.40 -1.38
CA SER A 350 -10.88 39.40 -1.07
C SER A 350 -11.73 38.84 -2.23
N GLY A 351 -12.63 37.90 -1.93
CA GLY A 351 -13.50 37.24 -2.89
C GLY A 351 -12.83 36.29 -3.91
N ARG A 352 -11.49 36.13 -3.88
CA ARG A 352 -10.78 35.24 -4.79
C ARG A 352 -10.82 33.79 -4.29
N ALA A 353 -10.95 32.85 -5.22
CA ALA A 353 -10.80 31.42 -4.94
C ALA A 353 -9.38 31.11 -4.41
N VAL A 354 -9.29 30.41 -3.29
CA VAL A 354 -8.02 30.12 -2.58
C VAL A 354 -7.90 28.63 -2.28
N CYS A 355 -6.71 28.08 -2.50
CA CYS A 355 -6.33 26.77 -2.00
C CYS A 355 -5.17 26.91 -1.01
N LEU A 356 -5.42 26.54 0.25
CA LEU A 356 -4.40 26.51 1.31
C LEU A 356 -3.61 25.20 1.20
N VAL A 357 -2.31 25.29 0.95
CA VAL A 357 -1.43 24.14 0.77
C VAL A 357 -0.57 23.95 2.03
N MET A 358 -0.60 22.74 2.60
CA MET A 358 0.08 22.42 3.86
C MET A 358 0.91 21.13 3.74
N GLY A 359 2.06 21.12 4.41
CA GLY A 359 2.99 19.99 4.40
C GLY A 359 2.79 19.00 5.55
N SER A 360 3.52 17.89 5.47
CA SER A 360 3.69 16.95 6.58
C SER A 360 4.47 17.57 7.74
N GLU A 361 4.14 17.20 8.98
CA GLU A 361 4.97 17.49 10.16
C GLU A 361 6.40 16.99 9.95
N GLY A 362 7.40 17.79 10.36
CA GLY A 362 8.81 17.52 10.12
C GLY A 362 9.32 18.24 8.86
N PRO A 363 9.45 17.60 7.69
CA PRO A 363 10.04 18.20 6.50
C PRO A 363 9.13 19.18 5.75
N GLY A 364 7.93 19.50 6.26
CA GLY A 364 7.02 20.46 5.66
C GLY A 364 6.53 20.05 4.27
N MET A 365 6.31 21.05 3.40
CA MET A 365 5.96 20.84 2.00
C MET A 365 7.18 20.40 1.18
N ARG A 366 6.98 19.57 0.16
CA ARG A 366 8.05 19.29 -0.81
C ARG A 366 8.34 20.54 -1.65
N GLU A 367 9.59 20.68 -2.06
CA GLU A 367 10.08 21.77 -2.93
C GLU A 367 9.21 21.98 -4.19
N LEU A 368 8.77 20.90 -4.85
CA LEU A 368 7.88 21.00 -6.02
C LEU A 368 6.49 21.54 -5.65
N THR A 369 5.94 21.13 -4.50
CA THR A 369 4.66 21.62 -3.97
C THR A 369 4.77 23.11 -3.62
N MET A 370 5.86 23.49 -2.94
CA MET A 370 6.17 24.87 -2.57
C MET A 370 6.34 25.76 -3.81
N LYS A 371 7.10 25.33 -4.81
CA LYS A 371 7.24 26.00 -6.12
C LYS A 371 5.95 26.04 -6.95
N SER A 372 4.97 25.19 -6.64
CA SER A 372 3.65 25.23 -7.28
C SER A 372 2.76 26.31 -6.67
N CYS A 373 3.02 26.77 -5.45
CA CYS A 373 2.24 27.84 -4.81
C CYS A 373 2.50 29.20 -5.48
N ASP A 374 1.53 30.11 -5.43
CA ASP A 374 1.68 31.51 -5.86
C ASP A 374 2.31 32.37 -4.76
N HIS A 375 1.97 32.05 -3.50
CA HIS A 375 2.50 32.72 -2.31
C HIS A 375 2.90 31.67 -1.27
N ILE A 376 3.97 31.95 -0.53
CA ILE A 376 4.29 31.25 0.72
C ILE A 376 4.04 32.23 1.86
N ALA A 377 3.13 31.87 2.75
CA ALA A 377 2.68 32.69 3.86
C ALA A 377 2.85 31.98 5.21
N ARG A 378 3.10 32.75 6.26
CA ARG A 378 3.14 32.25 7.64
C ARG A 378 1.89 32.67 8.42
N ILE A 379 1.49 31.83 9.36
CA ILE A 379 0.59 32.23 10.46
C ILE A 379 1.44 33.07 11.43
N PRO A 380 0.99 34.25 11.87
CA PRO A 380 1.76 35.07 12.80
C PRO A 380 1.93 34.38 14.16
N PHE A 381 3.12 34.49 14.74
CA PHE A 381 3.51 33.91 16.01
C PHE A 381 4.25 34.94 16.87
N ALA A 382 4.16 34.82 18.20
CA ALA A 382 4.55 35.88 19.14
C ALA A 382 6.05 35.90 19.52
N ALA A 383 6.78 34.82 19.27
CA ALA A 383 8.18 34.63 19.64
C ALA A 383 8.84 33.62 18.67
N ASP A 384 10.12 33.31 18.85
CA ASP A 384 10.95 32.56 17.88
C ASP A 384 10.46 31.13 17.54
N PHE A 385 9.48 30.58 18.28
CA PHE A 385 8.90 29.26 18.00
C PHE A 385 7.70 29.37 17.03
N GLY A 386 7.99 29.41 15.73
CA GLY A 386 6.99 29.52 14.66
C GLY A 386 6.39 28.20 14.14
N SER A 387 6.49 27.10 14.89
CA SER A 387 5.99 25.78 14.46
C SER A 387 4.68 25.40 15.14
N LEU A 388 3.69 25.00 14.34
CA LEU A 388 2.36 24.59 14.81
C LEU A 388 1.99 23.24 14.18
N ASN A 389 1.31 22.38 14.94
CA ASN A 389 0.74 21.14 14.43
C ASN A 389 -0.13 21.42 13.18
N VAL A 390 -0.03 20.57 12.15
CA VAL A 390 -0.65 20.82 10.84
C VAL A 390 -2.17 20.95 10.90
N SER A 391 -2.86 20.23 11.79
CA SER A 391 -4.31 20.36 11.95
C SER A 391 -4.73 21.65 12.64
N ASN A 392 -3.95 22.12 13.61
CA ASN A 392 -4.16 23.44 14.24
C ASN A 392 -3.86 24.59 13.26
N ALA A 393 -2.79 24.46 12.47
CA ALA A 393 -2.45 25.42 11.42
C ALA A 393 -3.56 25.50 10.36
N ALA A 394 -4.11 24.35 9.94
CA ALA A 394 -5.27 24.30 9.05
C ALA A 394 -6.48 25.01 9.65
N ALA A 395 -6.83 24.74 10.92
CA ALA A 395 -7.97 25.35 11.57
C ALA A 395 -7.86 26.88 11.66
N VAL A 396 -6.68 27.40 12.03
CA VAL A 396 -6.42 28.85 12.09
C VAL A 396 -6.45 29.47 10.69
N ALA A 397 -5.80 28.84 9.70
CA ALA A 397 -5.76 29.37 8.34
C ALA A 397 -7.13 29.37 7.66
N LEU A 398 -7.93 28.32 7.87
CA LEU A 398 -9.32 28.23 7.41
C LEU A 398 -10.19 29.31 8.07
N TYR A 399 -10.07 29.51 9.38
CA TYR A 399 -10.81 30.56 10.10
C TYR A 399 -10.50 31.96 9.58
N VAL A 400 -9.24 32.24 9.22
CA VAL A 400 -8.85 33.53 8.61
C VAL A 400 -9.33 33.63 7.16
N ALA A 401 -9.29 32.55 6.38
CA ALA A 401 -9.70 32.53 4.98
C ALA A 401 -11.22 32.53 4.76
N ALA A 402 -12.01 32.05 5.71
CA ALA A 402 -13.47 32.04 5.66
C ALA A 402 -14.12 33.38 6.05
N ARG A 403 -13.31 34.43 6.30
CA ARG A 403 -13.76 35.78 6.69
C ARG A 403 -13.51 36.80 5.57
#